data_AF-A0A076H149-F1
#
_entry.id   AF-A0A076H149-F1
#
_cell.length_a   1.000
_cell.length_b   1.000
_cell.length_c   1.000
_cell.angle_alpha   90.00
_cell.angle_beta   90.00
_cell.angle_gamma   90.00
#
_symmetry.space_group_name_H-M   'P 1'
#
loop_
_entity.id
_entity.type
_entity.pdbx_description
1 polymer ?
#
loop_
_entity_poly.entity_id
_entity_poly.type
_entity_poly.pdbx_seq_one_letter_code
_entity_poly.pdbx_strand_id
1 'polypeptide(L)' 'MRALIAGLLSVAALVIVLTTAVNSSNSYTTHIGSRIPPVDAGCIKDGEFRTDEGKLLRIFRCPV' A
#
# COMPACT_ATOMS: atom_id res chain seq x y z
N MET A 1 -37.97 2.56 -18.54
CA MET A 1 -37.40 1.65 -17.51
C MET A 1 -35.93 1.35 -17.74
N ARG A 2 -35.49 0.90 -18.93
CA ARG A 2 -34.07 0.59 -19.20
C ARG A 2 -33.08 1.75 -18.90
N ALA A 3 -33.43 2.99 -19.27
CA ALA A 3 -32.59 4.15 -19.00
C ALA A 3 -32.47 4.49 -17.50
N LEU A 4 -33.53 4.28 -16.72
CA LEU A 4 -33.50 4.47 -15.26
C LEU A 4 -32.59 3.46 -14.58
N ILE A 5 -32.66 2.20 -15.01
CA ILE A 5 -31.81 1.13 -14.50
C ILE A 5 -30.34 1.40 -14.85
N ALA A 6 -30.05 1.84 -16.08
CA ALA A 6 -28.70 2.18 -16.51
C ALA A 6 -28.12 3.38 -15.73
N GLY A 7 -28.95 4.39 -15.45
CA GLY A 7 -28.57 5.53 -14.61
C GLY A 7 -28.22 5.11 -13.18
N LEU A 8 -29.06 4.27 -12.56
CA LEU A 8 -28.82 3.73 -11.22
C LEU A 8 -27.53 2.92 -11.14
N LEU A 9 -27.27 2.05 -12.13
CA LEU A 9 -26.05 1.25 -12.19
C LEU A 9 -24.80 2.11 -12.34
N SER A 10 -24.87 3.18 -13.15
CA SER A 10 -23.73 4.10 -13.35
C SER A 10 -23.40 4.88 -12.07
N VAL A 11 -24.42 5.33 -11.35
CA VAL A 11 -24.23 6.00 -10.04
C VAL A 11 -23.68 5.03 -9.01
N ALA A 12 -24.19 3.79 -8.95
CA ALA A 12 -23.68 2.77 -8.05
C ALA A 12 -22.20 2.45 -8.33
N ALA A 13 -21.82 2.31 -9.59
CA ALA A 13 -20.43 2.10 -9.98
C ALA A 13 -19.53 3.28 -9.56
N LEU A 14 -19.99 4.52 -9.77
CA LEU A 14 -19.25 5.72 -9.37
C LEU A 14 -19.01 5.78 -7.85
N VAL A 15 -20.04 5.46 -7.05
CA VAL A 15 -19.94 5.40 -5.57
C VAL A 15 -18.94 4.32 -5.13
N ILE A 16 -18.94 3.16 -5.78
CA ILE A 16 -17.98 2.09 -5.48
C ILE A 16 -16.56 2.54 -5.78
N VAL A 17 -16.32 3.19 -6.94
CA VAL A 17 -14.99 3.70 -7.30
C VAL A 17 -14.52 4.74 -6.28
N LEU A 18 -15.37 5.68 -5.89
CA LEU A 18 -15.00 6.73 -4.94
C LEU A 18 -14.69 6.18 -3.54
N THR A 19 -15.45 5.20 -3.07
CA THR A 19 -15.26 4.59 -1.75
C THR A 19 -14.05 3.66 -1.69
N THR A 20 -13.67 3.04 -2.81
CA THR A 20 -12.51 2.12 -2.87
C THR A 20 -11.19 2.84 -3.18
N ALA A 21 -11.22 3.96 -3.93
CA ALA A 21 -10.01 4.70 -4.30
C ALA A 21 -9.27 5.35 -3.11
N VAL A 22 -9.96 5.62 -2.00
CA VAL A 22 -9.36 6.26 -0.80
C VAL A 22 -8.36 5.36 -0.06
N ASN A 23 -8.38 4.05 -0.29
CA ASN A 23 -7.54 3.09 0.45
C ASN A 23 -6.09 2.98 -0.08
N SER A 24 -5.67 3.77 -1.06
CA SER A 24 -4.29 3.78 -1.59
C SER A 24 -3.51 5.04 -1.20
N SER A 25 -3.74 5.55 0.01
CA SER A 25 -3.19 6.85 0.47
C SER A 25 -2.10 6.76 1.52
N ASN A 26 -1.62 5.56 1.85
CA ASN A 26 -0.40 5.41 2.62
C ASN A 26 0.78 5.35 1.63
N SER A 27 1.28 6.52 1.22
CA SER A 27 2.48 6.65 0.39
C SER A 27 3.69 6.21 1.22
N TYR A 28 4.03 4.93 1.13
CA TYR A 28 5.24 4.36 1.72
C TYR A 28 6.12 3.78 0.62
N THR A 29 7.43 3.95 0.76
CA THR A 29 8.43 3.21 -0.01
C THR A 29 8.87 1.98 0.77
N THR A 30 9.04 0.87 0.06
CA THR A 30 9.58 -0.37 0.64
C THR A 30 11.09 -0.40 0.45
N HIS A 31 11.83 -0.47 1.55
CA HIS A 31 13.29 -0.62 1.56
C HIS A 31 13.67 -1.99 2.10
N ILE A 32 14.47 -2.72 1.32
CA ILE A 32 14.98 -4.04 1.70
C ILE A 32 16.50 -3.95 1.79
N GLY A 33 17.05 -4.27 2.95
CA GLY A 33 18.50 -4.20 3.15
C GLY A 33 18.96 -4.71 4.51
N SER A 34 20.27 -4.72 4.71
CA SER A 34 20.85 -5.13 6.00
C SER A 34 20.96 -3.98 7.00
N ARG A 35 20.80 -2.73 6.56
CA ARG A 35 20.92 -1.52 7.40
C ARG A 35 19.56 -1.17 8.00
N ILE A 36 19.60 -0.66 9.23
CA ILE A 36 18.43 -0.09 9.90
C ILE A 36 18.33 1.38 9.47
N PRO A 37 17.18 1.84 8.95
CA PRO A 37 16.97 3.25 8.66
C PRO A 37 17.06 4.09 9.95
N PRO A 38 17.42 5.39 9.85
CA PRO A 38 17.49 6.26 11.01
C PRO A 38 16.12 6.39 11.69
N VAL A 39 16.12 6.54 13.02
CA VAL A 39 14.88 6.60 13.83
C VAL A 39 13.98 7.76 13.38
N ASP A 40 14.60 8.85 12.93
CA ASP A 40 13.94 10.08 12.50
C ASP A 40 13.19 9.93 11.15
N ALA A 41 13.44 8.86 10.40
CA ALA A 41 12.77 8.60 9.13
C ALA A 41 11.36 7.99 9.28
N GLY A 42 10.91 7.69 10.51
CA GLY A 42 9.56 7.19 10.76
C GLY A 42 9.24 5.83 10.11
N CYS A 43 10.27 5.05 9.75
CA CYS A 43 10.10 3.78 9.07
C CYS A 43 9.57 2.69 10.01
N ILE A 44 8.64 1.88 9.51
CA ILE A 44 8.06 0.74 10.22
C ILE A 44 8.72 -0.55 9.71
N LYS A 45 9.17 -1.41 10.63
CA LYS A 45 9.68 -2.73 10.27
C LYS A 45 8.52 -3.63 9.85
N ASP A 46 8.59 -4.15 8.64
CA ASP A 46 7.53 -4.95 8.03
C ASP A 46 7.86 -6.45 7.99
N GLY A 47 9.15 -6.79 8.02
CA GLY A 47 9.58 -8.19 8.02
C GLY A 47 11.08 -8.37 7.97
N GLU A 48 11.49 -9.63 7.88
CA GLU A 48 12.88 -10.04 7.67
C GLU A 48 12.93 -11.25 6.74
N PHE A 49 13.98 -11.34 5.94
CA PHE A 49 14.22 -12.42 5.00
C PHE A 49 15.67 -12.89 5.10
N ARG A 50 15.90 -14.20 5.03
CA ARG A 50 17.24 -14.77 4.92
C ARG A 50 17.51 -15.16 3.48
N THR A 51 18.58 -14.61 2.92
CA THR A 51 19.11 -15.04 1.61
C THR A 51 19.69 -16.44 1.69
N ASP A 52 19.86 -17.09 0.54
CA ASP A 52 20.48 -18.42 0.43
C ASP A 52 21.92 -18.44 0.96
N GLU A 53 22.60 -17.28 0.92
CA GLU A 53 23.93 -17.05 1.51
C GLU A 53 23.89 -16.90 3.05
N GLY A 54 22.72 -17.02 3.68
CA GLY A 54 22.50 -16.88 5.12
C GLY A 54 22.44 -15.44 5.62
N LYS A 55 22.53 -14.43 4.74
CA LYS A 55 22.46 -13.01 5.11
C LYS A 55 21.03 -12.63 5.49
N LEU A 56 20.87 -11.98 6.65
CA LEU A 56 19.60 -11.42 7.10
C LEU A 56 19.37 -10.04 6.46
N LEU A 57 18.28 -9.93 5.71
CA LEU A 57 17.74 -8.69 5.18
C LEU A 57 16.49 -8.31 5.97
N ARG A 58 16.29 -7.02 6.19
CA ARG A 58 15.13 -6.47 6.88
C ARG A 58 14.34 -5.64 5.89
N ILE A 59 13.03 -5.72 6.01
CA ILE A 59 12.07 -5.01 5.17
C ILE A 59 11.49 -3.89 6.01
N PHE A 60 11.60 -2.66 5.51
CA PHE A 60 11.06 -1.47 6.14
C PHE A 60 10.11 -0.76 5.18
N ARG A 61 8.97 -0.29 5.70
CA ARG A 61 8.09 0.67 5.02
C ARG A 61 8.37 2.06 5.58
N CYS A 62 8.86 2.95 4.75
CA CYS A 62 9.16 4.34 5.12
C CYS A 62 8.14 5.27 4.47
N PRO A 63 7.62 6.29 5.18
CA PRO A 63 6.81 7.32 4.55
C PRO A 63 7.62 8.07 3.49
N VAL A 64 6.95 8.51 2.42
CA VAL A 64 7.56 9.37 1.38
C VAL A 64 7.57 10.82 1.81
#